data_AF-A0A7V9SL14-F1
#
_entry.id   AF-A0A7V9SL14-F1
#
_cell.length_a   1.000
_cell.length_b   1.000
_cell.length_c   1.000
_cell.angle_alpha   90.00
_cell.angle_beta   90.00
_cell.angle_gamma   90.00
#
_symmetry.space_group_name_H-M   'P 1'
#
loop_
_entity.id
_entity.type
_entity.pdbx_description
1 polymer ?
#
loop_
_entity_poly.entity_id
_entity_poly.type
_entity_poly.pdbx_seq_one_letter_code
_entity_poly.pdbx_strand_id
1 'polypeptide(L)' 'MTEVQYISDEVGNAIGVIVPIELWREIASERETAYLLKSKKMKERLLEAKERNEGISWEETRDNLGI' A
#
# COMPACT_ATOMS: atom_id res chain seq x y z
N MET A 1 17.88 7.76 -14.20
CA MET A 1 16.76 8.67 -13.91
C MET A 1 15.54 8.09 -14.60
N THR A 2 14.50 7.73 -13.86
CA THR A 2 13.23 7.30 -14.44
C THR A 2 12.52 8.55 -14.97
N GLU A 3 12.58 8.77 -16.28
CA GLU A 3 11.81 9.83 -16.92
C GLU A 3 10.32 9.53 -16.77
N VAL A 4 9.60 10.49 -16.20
CA VAL A 4 8.13 10.50 -16.18
C VAL A 4 7.64 11.44 -17.27
N GLN A 5 6.55 11.08 -17.92
CA GLN A 5 5.98 11.89 -18.99
C GLN A 5 4.74 12.61 -18.49
N TYR A 6 4.66 13.91 -18.73
CA TYR A 6 3.49 14.70 -18.36
C TYR A 6 2.52 14.81 -19.54
N ILE A 7 1.23 14.73 -19.22
CA ILE A 7 0.13 14.96 -20.16
C ILE A 7 -0.46 16.32 -19.81
N SER A 8 -0.52 17.23 -20.78
CA SER A 8 -1.07 18.58 -20.60
C SER A 8 -2.41 18.74 -21.32
N ASP A 9 -3.25 19.63 -20.80
CA ASP A 9 -4.46 20.12 -21.48
C ASP A 9 -4.12 21.11 -22.61
N GLU A 10 -5.14 21.60 -23.31
CA GLU A 10 -5.01 22.55 -24.42
C GLU A 10 -4.41 23.90 -24.02
N VAL A 11 -4.43 24.23 -22.71
CA VAL A 11 -3.88 25.47 -22.15
C VAL A 11 -2.45 25.25 -21.62
N GLY A 12 -1.96 24.01 -21.67
CA GLY A 12 -0.62 23.63 -21.23
C GLY A 12 -0.54 23.20 -19.76
N ASN A 13 -1.65 23.12 -19.03
CA ASN A 13 -1.64 22.66 -17.64
C ASN A 13 -1.46 21.15 -17.59
N ALA A 14 -0.57 20.67 -16.74
CA ALA A 14 -0.41 19.23 -16.51
C ALA A 14 -1.67 18.65 -15.86
N ILE A 15 -2.35 17.75 -16.58
CA ILE A 15 -3.56 17.05 -16.12
C ILE A 15 -3.30 15.59 -15.76
N GLY A 16 -2.14 15.06 -16.14
CA GLY A 16 -1.76 13.68 -15.86
C GLY A 16 -0.28 13.43 -15.98
N VAL A 17 0.14 12.24 -15.52
CA VAL A 17 1.52 11.76 -15.62
C VAL A 17 1.53 10.27 -15.95
N ILE A 18 2.39 9.88 -16.88
CA ILE A 18 2.71 8.50 -17.20
C ILE A 18 4.00 8.16 -16.46
N VAL A 19 3.93 7.12 -15.65
CA VAL A 19 5.05 6.65 -14.83
C VAL A 19 5.37 5.20 -15.16
N PRO A 20 6.64 4.76 -15.01
CA PRO A 20 6.98 3.35 -15.06
C PRO A 20 6.21 2.54 -14.01
N ILE A 21 5.86 1.30 -14.33
CA ILE A 21 5.01 0.46 -13.47
C ILE A 21 5.61 0.21 -12.08
N GLU A 22 6.93 0.09 -11.98
CA GLU A 22 7.61 -0.10 -10.70
C GLU A 22 7.50 1.15 -9.81
N LEU A 23 7.62 2.34 -10.40
CA LEU A 23 7.42 3.61 -9.69
C LEU A 23 5.97 3.77 -9.23
N TRP A 24 5.00 3.35 -10.05
CA TRP A 24 3.60 3.34 -9.63
C TRP A 24 3.36 2.41 -8.43
N ARG A 25 3.94 1.20 -8.46
CA ARG A 25 3.80 0.22 -7.36
C ARG A 25 4.38 0.74 -6.06
N GLU A 26 5.52 1.43 -6.11
CA GLU A 26 6.14 2.09 -4.96
C GLU A 26 5.20 3.16 -4.37
N ILE A 27 4.72 4.10 -5.19
CA ILE A 27 3.81 5.17 -4.77
C ILE A 27 2.47 4.60 -4.25
N ALA A 28 1.93 3.57 -4.89
CA ALA A 28 0.69 2.92 -4.48
C ALA A 28 0.84 2.19 -3.14
N SER A 29 1.94 1.47 -2.95
CA SER A 29 2.31 0.81 -1.69
C SER A 29 2.44 1.83 -0.56
N GLU A 30 3.03 3.00 -0.85
CA GLU A 30 3.07 4.09 0.12
C GLU A 30 1.68 4.61 0.47
N ARG A 31 0.72 4.71 -0.45
CA ARG A 31 -0.64 5.17 -0.12
C ARG A 31 -1.40 4.20 0.78
N GLU A 32 -1.30 2.92 0.49
CA GLU A 32 -1.99 1.85 1.25
C GLU A 32 -1.36 1.69 2.64
N THR A 33 -0.03 1.73 2.73
CA THR A 33 0.70 1.72 4.00
C THR A 33 0.52 3.04 4.75
N ALA A 34 0.55 4.19 4.09
CA ALA A 34 0.37 5.50 4.71
C ALA A 34 -1.00 5.62 5.36
N TYR A 35 -2.05 5.00 4.80
CA TYR A 35 -3.35 4.95 5.45
C TYR A 35 -3.27 4.26 6.81
N LEU A 36 -2.59 3.12 6.90
CA LEU A 36 -2.36 2.42 8.17
C LEU A 36 -1.43 3.21 9.10
N LEU A 37 -0.44 3.92 8.57
CA LEU A 37 0.51 4.72 9.35
C LEU A 37 -0.08 6.04 9.91
N LYS A 38 -1.26 6.48 9.43
CA LYS A 38 -1.95 7.68 9.98
C LYS A 38 -2.36 7.52 11.45
N SER A 39 -2.54 6.29 11.93
CA SER A 39 -2.86 6.00 13.32
C SER A 39 -1.65 5.38 14.02
N LYS A 40 -1.21 5.99 15.13
CA LYS A 40 -0.11 5.45 15.95
C LYS A 40 -0.37 4.00 16.37
N LYS A 41 -1.60 3.70 16.79
CA LYS A 41 -2.03 2.35 17.20
C LYS A 41 -2.01 1.35 16.05
N MET A 42 -2.31 1.80 14.84
CA MET A 42 -2.31 0.93 13.66
C MET A 42 -0.88 0.67 13.15
N LYS A 43 0.01 1.67 13.25
CA LYS A 43 1.44 1.49 13.03
C LYS A 43 2.04 0.45 13.98
N GLU A 44 1.71 0.53 15.27
CA GLU A 44 2.16 -0.45 16.27
C GLU A 44 1.71 -1.87 15.90
N ARG A 45 0.42 -2.06 15.59
CA ARG A 45 -0.12 -3.35 15.13
C ARG A 45 0.57 -3.89 13.87
N LEU A 46 0.87 -3.03 12.91
CA LEU A 46 1.52 -3.42 11.66
C LEU A 46 2.95 -3.91 11.92
N LEU A 47 3.70 -3.22 12.79
CA LEU A 47 5.04 -3.63 13.18
C LEU A 47 5.02 -4.94 13.97
N GLU A 48 4.09 -5.09 14.92
CA GLU A 48 3.91 -6.35 15.67
C GLU A 48 3.57 -7.53 14.75
N ALA A 49 2.70 -7.31 13.76
CA ALA A 49 2.35 -8.34 12.79
C ALA A 49 3.52 -8.71 11.88
N LYS A 50 4.34 -7.74 11.47
CA LYS A 50 5.53 -7.97 10.64
C LYS A 50 6.58 -8.82 11.34
N GLU A 51 6.78 -8.63 12.64
CA GLU A 51 7.78 -9.36 13.43
C GLU A 51 7.30 -10.76 13.86
N ARG A 52 6.02 -11.09 13.61
CA ARG A 52 5.44 -12.38 14.00
C ARG A 52 5.89 -13.49 13.05
N ASN A 53 6.52 -14.51 13.61
CA ASN A 53 6.93 -15.73 12.88
C ASN A 53 6.00 -16.92 13.09
N GLU A 54 4.90 -16.71 13.82
CA GLU A 54 3.89 -17.70 14.15
C GLU A 54 2.53 -17.31 13.55
N GLY A 55 1.72 -18.31 13.24
CA GLY A 55 0.36 -18.14 12.74
C GLY A 55 -0.54 -19.26 13.26
N ILE A 56 -1.84 -19.08 13.10
CA ILE A 56 -2.83 -20.13 13.35
C ILE A 56 -3.15 -20.85 12.05
N SER A 57 -3.50 -22.13 12.12
CA SER A 57 -3.84 -22.89 10.92
C SER A 57 -5.17 -22.41 10.32
N TRP A 58 -5.42 -22.79 9.07
CA TRP A 58 -6.70 -22.50 8.42
C TRP A 58 -7.86 -23.16 9.18
N GLU A 59 -7.68 -24.40 9.63
CA GLU A 59 -8.68 -25.16 10.39
C GLU A 59 -8.99 -24.48 11.72
N GLU A 60 -7.96 -24.09 12.47
CA GLU A 60 -8.11 -23.38 13.75
C GLU A 60 -8.77 -22.01 13.55
N THR A 61 -8.42 -21.31 12.47
CA THR A 61 -9.05 -20.02 12.11
C THR A 61 -10.54 -20.19 11.84
N ARG A 62 -10.88 -21.20 11.04
CA ARG A 62 -12.27 -21.49 10.67
C ARG A 62 -13.12 -21.83 11.89
N ASP A 63 -12.61 -22.70 12.76
CA ASP A 63 -13.28 -23.11 13.99
C ASP A 63 -13.49 -21.93 14.95
N ASN A 64 -12.48 -21.06 15.12
CA ASN A 64 -12.56 -19.86 15.95
C ASN A 64 -13.55 -18.81 15.40
N LEU A 65 -13.69 -18.72 14.08
CA LEU A 65 -14.61 -17.78 13.42
C LEU A 65 -16.03 -18.34 13.24
N GLY A 66 -16.22 -19.65 13.46
CA GLY A 66 -17.52 -20.31 13.36
C GLY A 66 -18.09 -20.39 11.94
N ILE A 67 -17.21 -20.47 10.93
CA ILE A 67 -17.57 -20.53 9.49
C ILE A 67 -17.13 -21.82 8.82
#